data_AF-A0A2X2UXC5-F1
#
_entry.id   AF-A0A2X2UXC5-F1
#
_cell.length_a   1.000
_cell.length_b   1.000
_cell.length_c   1.000
_cell.angle_alpha   90.00
_cell.angle_beta   90.00
_cell.angle_gamma   90.00
#
_symmetry.space_group_name_H-M   'P 1'
#
loop_
_entity.id
_entity.type
_entity.pdbx_description
1 polymer ?
#
loop_
_entity_poly.entity_id
_entity_poly.type
_entity_poly.pdbx_seq_one_letter_code
_entity_poly.pdbx_strand_id
1 'polypeptide(L)'
;MVSYVGISRQCRRWSFEAGYSRQNNLYAGDTQNTNNDNALVKKNYGKETNRIYRQNFAVTWNGGWDNGITTSNWAQYEHTRNSRLGEGLAGGLEGLFNSDEFTDTDLADVMLHSEINLPLDFIVNQNLTLGTEWNQQRMKDSASNTQAQQGGAIPGMSDDRSPYSSAEIFSLFAENNMEITDSTILTPALRFDHHTIVGNNWSPSLNLSQALGDDFTLKMGIARAYKAPSLYQTQPELPAVQQRPGLLCKLRWRRLLHDG
;
A
#
# COMPACT_ATOMS: atom_id res chain seq x y z
N MET A 1 -36.70 36.80 -21.23
CA MET A 1 -36.87 35.81 -20.15
C MET A 1 -36.37 34.48 -20.70
N VAL A 2 -35.08 34.19 -20.51
CA VAL A 2 -34.47 32.94 -20.98
C VAL A 2 -34.38 32.03 -19.76
N SER A 3 -35.32 31.10 -19.65
CA SER A 3 -35.30 30.08 -18.61
C SER A 3 -34.21 29.06 -18.95
N TYR A 4 -33.11 29.08 -18.20
CA TYR A 4 -32.18 27.95 -18.17
C TYR A 4 -32.83 26.86 -17.33
N VAL A 5 -33.34 25.82 -17.98
CA VAL A 5 -33.72 24.56 -17.33
C VAL A 5 -32.41 23.92 -16.86
N GLY A 6 -32.09 24.08 -15.57
CA GLY A 6 -30.99 23.39 -14.93
C GLY A 6 -31.25 21.89 -14.97
N ILE A 7 -30.52 21.18 -15.82
CA ILE A 7 -30.50 19.71 -15.80
C ILE A 7 -29.64 19.34 -14.59
N SER A 8 -30.28 19.06 -13.44
CA SER A 8 -29.59 18.42 -12.31
C SER A 8 -29.29 16.97 -12.70
N ARG A 9 -28.12 16.76 -13.31
CA ARG A 9 -27.68 15.41 -13.67
C ARG A 9 -27.15 14.74 -12.41
N GLN A 10 -28.01 13.98 -11.73
CA GLN A 10 -27.55 12.94 -10.81
C GLN A 10 -26.60 12.01 -11.59
N CYS A 11 -25.30 12.12 -11.31
CA CYS A 11 -24.29 11.31 -11.97
C CYS A 11 -23.97 10.13 -11.06
N ARG A 12 -24.35 8.92 -11.48
CA ARG A 12 -24.01 7.68 -10.79
C ARG A 12 -23.17 6.84 -11.73
N ARG A 13 -21.98 6.46 -11.30
CA ARG A 13 -21.03 5.71 -12.12
C ARG A 13 -20.49 4.52 -11.35
N TRP A 14 -20.61 3.35 -11.96
CA TRP A 14 -19.91 2.15 -11.56
C TRP A 14 -18.68 1.97 -12.46
N SER A 15 -17.56 1.59 -11.87
CA SER A 15 -16.36 1.16 -12.58
C SER A 15 -15.89 -0.16 -12.00
N PHE A 16 -15.51 -1.07 -12.88
CA PHE A 16 -15.02 -2.39 -12.52
C PHE A 16 -13.66 -2.57 -13.20
N GLU A 17 -12.68 -2.98 -12.42
CA GLU A 17 -11.33 -3.21 -12.90
C GLU A 17 -10.90 -4.62 -12.47
N ALA A 18 -10.29 -5.34 -13.39
CA ALA A 18 -9.71 -6.64 -13.14
C ALA A 18 -8.41 -6.74 -13.93
N GLY A 19 -7.37 -7.26 -13.28
CA GLY A 19 -6.06 -7.38 -13.88
C GLY A 19 -5.34 -8.62 -13.39
N TYR A 20 -4.53 -9.16 -14.28
CA TYR A 20 -3.65 -10.29 -14.02
C TYR A 20 -2.28 -9.98 -14.62
N SER A 21 -1.23 -10.20 -13.84
CA SER A 21 0.14 -10.10 -14.34
C SER A 21 1.00 -11.24 -13.82
N ARG A 22 1.97 -11.63 -14.65
CA ARG A 22 3.01 -12.58 -14.31
C ARG A 22 4.36 -11.95 -14.62
N GLN A 23 5.23 -11.93 -13.63
CA GLN A 23 6.62 -11.52 -13.77
C GLN A 23 7.51 -12.71 -13.48
N ASN A 24 8.54 -12.89 -14.29
CA ASN A 24 9.57 -13.90 -14.07
C ASN A 24 10.94 -13.25 -13.96
N ASN A 25 11.83 -13.91 -13.22
CA ASN A 25 13.23 -13.54 -13.15
C ASN A 25 14.10 -14.72 -13.58
N LEU A 26 14.95 -14.49 -14.58
CA LEU A 26 16.00 -15.43 -14.96
C LEU A 26 17.20 -15.18 -14.05
N TYR A 27 17.69 -16.25 -13.43
CA TYR A 27 18.79 -16.15 -12.49
C TYR A 27 20.10 -15.83 -13.20
N ALA A 28 20.73 -14.71 -12.81
CA ALA A 28 21.92 -14.17 -13.45
C ALA A 28 23.24 -14.49 -12.71
N GLY A 29 23.19 -15.31 -11.65
CA GLY A 29 24.37 -15.67 -10.84
C GLY A 29 24.48 -14.96 -9.49
N ASP A 30 23.47 -14.18 -9.09
CA ASP A 30 23.52 -13.39 -7.85
C ASP A 30 23.24 -14.30 -6.61
N THR A 31 24.25 -14.84 -5.92
CA THR A 31 24.10 -15.43 -4.57
C THR A 31 24.79 -14.60 -3.48
N GLN A 32 24.25 -14.61 -2.26
CA GLN A 32 24.81 -13.88 -1.10
C GLN A 32 26.09 -14.53 -0.58
N ASN A 33 26.21 -15.86 -0.66
CA ASN A 33 27.42 -16.62 -0.39
C ASN A 33 27.80 -17.41 -1.65
N THR A 34 28.97 -17.15 -2.23
CA THR A 34 29.52 -17.86 -3.41
C THR A 34 30.68 -18.77 -3.03
N ASN A 35 30.71 -19.25 -1.79
CA ASN A 35 31.90 -19.83 -1.19
C ASN A 35 32.09 -21.31 -1.58
N ASN A 36 31.09 -21.91 -2.23
CA ASN A 36 31.07 -23.31 -2.61
C ASN A 36 30.65 -23.46 -4.07
N ASP A 37 31.33 -24.35 -4.80
CA ASP A 37 31.06 -24.72 -6.18
C ASP A 37 29.74 -25.51 -6.28
N ASN A 38 28.61 -24.83 -6.08
CA ASN A 38 27.30 -25.46 -5.94
C ASN A 38 26.69 -25.77 -7.31
N ALA A 39 26.54 -27.07 -7.60
CA ALA A 39 25.97 -27.57 -8.85
C ALA A 39 24.56 -27.05 -9.13
N LEU A 40 23.72 -26.80 -8.10
CA LEU A 40 22.37 -26.25 -8.26
C LEU A 40 22.39 -24.80 -8.71
N VAL A 41 23.32 -23.99 -8.20
CA VAL A 41 23.50 -22.60 -8.61
C VAL A 41 23.92 -22.50 -10.08
N LYS A 42 24.90 -23.33 -10.48
CA LYS A 42 25.33 -23.42 -11.89
C LYS A 42 24.21 -23.93 -12.80
N LYS A 43 23.45 -24.94 -12.36
CA LYS A 43 22.34 -25.55 -13.11
C LYS A 43 21.19 -24.57 -13.36
N ASN A 44 20.95 -23.65 -12.44
CA ASN A 44 19.85 -22.68 -12.52
C ASN A 44 20.25 -21.35 -13.16
N TYR A 45 21.52 -21.19 -13.58
CA TYR A 45 21.96 -20.04 -14.38
C TYR A 45 21.14 -19.91 -15.66
N GLY A 46 20.59 -18.73 -15.90
CA GLY A 46 19.71 -18.44 -17.03
C GLY A 46 18.34 -19.13 -16.97
N LYS A 47 18.01 -19.83 -15.88
CA LYS A 47 16.68 -20.41 -15.65
C LYS A 47 15.83 -19.52 -14.77
N GLU A 48 14.53 -19.72 -14.88
CA GLU A 48 13.55 -19.03 -14.05
C GLU A 48 13.56 -19.60 -12.63
N THR A 49 13.96 -18.79 -11.65
CA THR A 49 14.07 -19.19 -10.24
C THR A 49 13.09 -18.45 -9.34
N ASN A 50 12.45 -17.42 -9.86
CA ASN A 50 11.47 -16.60 -9.16
C ASN A 50 10.35 -16.19 -10.12
N ARG A 51 9.11 -16.37 -9.66
CA ARG A 51 7.87 -16.07 -10.39
C ARG A 51 6.96 -15.29 -9.46
N ILE A 52 6.45 -14.17 -9.94
CA ILE A 52 5.46 -13.39 -9.21
C ILE A 52 4.19 -13.33 -10.04
N TYR A 53 3.08 -13.75 -9.45
CA TYR A 53 1.74 -13.64 -10.00
C TYR A 53 0.99 -12.59 -9.20
N ARG A 54 0.37 -11.61 -9.88
CA ARG A 54 -0.48 -10.61 -9.23
C ARG A 54 -1.86 -10.59 -9.87
N GLN A 55 -2.88 -10.59 -9.04
CA GLN A 55 -4.27 -10.42 -9.40
C GLN A 55 -4.80 -9.20 -8.67
N ASN A 56 -5.52 -8.33 -9.37
CA ASN A 56 -6.21 -7.22 -8.76
C ASN A 56 -7.66 -7.16 -9.25
N PHE A 57 -8.56 -6.81 -8.34
CA PHE A 57 -9.97 -6.60 -8.62
C PHE A 57 -10.39 -5.36 -7.87
N ALA A 58 -11.01 -4.41 -8.55
CA ALA A 58 -11.55 -3.21 -7.92
C ALA A 58 -12.96 -2.92 -8.42
N VAL A 59 -13.81 -2.47 -7.50
CA VAL A 59 -15.13 -1.93 -7.79
C VAL A 59 -15.20 -0.53 -7.20
N THR A 60 -15.65 0.43 -8.01
CA THR A 60 -15.79 1.81 -7.61
C THR A 60 -17.20 2.28 -7.93
N TRP A 61 -17.83 2.93 -6.95
CA TRP A 61 -19.10 3.62 -7.09
C TRP A 61 -18.94 5.10 -6.75
N ASN A 62 -19.28 5.95 -7.71
CA ASN A 62 -19.36 7.39 -7.53
C ASN A 62 -20.81 7.85 -7.67
N GLY A 63 -21.26 8.71 -6.77
CA GLY A 63 -22.60 9.29 -6.77
C GLY A 63 -22.55 10.80 -6.56
N GLY A 64 -23.23 11.55 -7.43
CA GLY A 64 -23.52 12.98 -7.25
C GLY A 64 -25.01 13.20 -7.01
N TRP A 65 -25.33 14.05 -6.03
CA TRP A 65 -26.69 14.33 -5.58
C TRP A 65 -27.10 15.78 -5.92
N ASP A 66 -28.40 16.05 -6.02
CA ASP A 66 -28.92 17.36 -6.45
C ASP A 66 -28.60 18.50 -5.49
N ASN A 67 -28.26 18.18 -4.23
CA ASN A 67 -27.83 19.13 -3.20
C ASN A 67 -26.31 19.40 -3.21
N GLY A 68 -25.60 18.97 -4.26
CA GLY A 68 -24.16 19.17 -4.40
C GLY A 68 -23.30 18.17 -3.62
N ILE A 69 -23.90 17.29 -2.82
CA ILE A 69 -23.19 16.21 -2.14
C ILE A 69 -22.60 15.26 -3.18
N THR A 70 -21.37 14.81 -2.94
CA THR A 70 -20.77 13.71 -3.72
C THR A 70 -20.28 12.62 -2.80
N THR A 71 -20.35 11.39 -3.28
CA THR A 71 -19.93 10.19 -2.55
C THR A 71 -19.04 9.34 -3.45
N SER A 72 -17.90 8.89 -2.93
CA SER A 72 -16.99 7.98 -3.62
C SER A 72 -16.73 6.78 -2.72
N ASN A 73 -17.01 5.59 -3.23
CA ASN A 73 -16.85 4.35 -2.49
C ASN A 73 -16.14 3.36 -3.38
N TRP A 74 -15.12 2.68 -2.87
CA TRP A 74 -14.46 1.64 -3.63
C TRP A 74 -13.97 0.52 -2.73
N ALA A 75 -13.88 -0.65 -3.33
CA ALA A 75 -13.31 -1.84 -2.72
C ALA A 75 -12.29 -2.42 -3.70
N GLN A 76 -11.13 -2.79 -3.18
CA GLN A 76 -10.05 -3.39 -3.93
C GLN A 76 -9.59 -4.67 -3.23
N TYR A 77 -9.34 -5.70 -4.02
CA TYR A 77 -8.72 -6.94 -3.60
C TYR A 77 -7.48 -7.18 -4.45
N GLU A 78 -6.35 -7.36 -3.78
CA GLU A 78 -5.10 -7.73 -4.42
C GLU A 78 -4.59 -9.06 -3.87
N HIS A 79 -4.14 -9.92 -4.77
CA HIS A 79 -3.51 -11.18 -4.42
C HIS A 79 -2.19 -11.32 -5.16
N THR A 80 -1.10 -11.42 -4.40
CA THR A 80 0.25 -11.62 -4.91
C THR A 80 0.76 -12.98 -4.44
N ARG A 81 1.10 -13.85 -5.39
CA ARG A 81 1.84 -15.09 -5.13
C ARG A 81 3.26 -14.94 -5.63
N ASN A 82 4.22 -15.04 -4.71
CA ASN A 82 5.64 -15.06 -5.01
C ASN A 82 6.16 -16.48 -4.84
N SER A 83 6.51 -17.13 -5.94
CA SER A 83 6.99 -18.50 -6.02
C SER A 83 8.50 -18.49 -6.30
N ARG A 84 9.30 -19.04 -5.39
CA ARG A 84 10.76 -19.04 -5.50
C ARG A 84 11.34 -20.41 -5.22
N LEU A 85 12.46 -20.73 -5.86
CA LEU A 85 13.25 -21.89 -5.46
C LEU A 85 13.69 -21.76 -4.00
N GLY A 86 13.71 -22.89 -3.29
CA GLY A 86 14.20 -22.94 -1.91
C GLY A 86 15.63 -22.43 -1.79
N GLU A 87 15.87 -21.55 -0.80
CA GLU A 87 17.18 -21.00 -0.48
C GLU A 87 17.51 -21.27 0.99
N GLY A 88 18.81 -21.38 1.31
CA GLY A 88 19.24 -21.38 2.70
C GLY A 88 18.93 -20.04 3.38
N LEU A 89 18.43 -20.08 4.61
CA LEU A 89 17.94 -18.90 5.33
C LEU A 89 18.98 -18.28 6.28
N ALA A 90 20.11 -18.95 6.53
CA ALA A 90 21.17 -18.43 7.40
C ALA A 90 22.55 -19.09 7.16
N GLY A 91 23.61 -18.36 7.54
CA GLY A 91 24.98 -18.88 7.63
C GLY A 91 25.67 -19.07 6.28
N GLY A 92 26.58 -20.04 6.19
CA GLY A 92 27.36 -20.32 4.97
C GLY A 92 26.54 -20.76 3.75
N LEU A 93 25.25 -21.10 3.96
CA LEU A 93 24.29 -21.52 2.94
C LEU A 93 23.24 -20.44 2.62
N GLU A 94 23.32 -19.27 3.26
CA GLU A 94 22.37 -18.16 3.09
C GLU A 94 22.31 -17.69 1.62
N GLY A 95 21.09 -17.67 1.06
CA GLY A 95 20.83 -17.25 -0.31
C GLY A 95 21.39 -18.20 -1.39
N LEU A 96 21.81 -19.41 -1.02
CA LEU A 96 22.16 -20.49 -1.96
C LEU A 96 20.94 -21.39 -2.18
N PHE A 97 20.67 -21.76 -3.44
CA PHE A 97 19.62 -22.75 -3.75
C PHE A 97 19.93 -24.08 -3.07
N ASN A 98 18.96 -24.58 -2.31
CA ASN A 98 19.05 -25.85 -1.58
C ASN A 98 18.06 -26.91 -2.11
N SER A 99 17.14 -26.52 -3.00
CA SER A 99 16.14 -27.40 -3.62
C SER A 99 15.81 -26.93 -5.04
N ASP A 100 15.35 -27.86 -5.89
CA ASP A 100 14.73 -27.57 -7.19
C ASP A 100 13.20 -27.36 -7.05
N GLU A 101 12.65 -27.46 -5.84
CA GLU A 101 11.24 -27.22 -5.54
C GLU A 101 10.97 -25.73 -5.30
N PHE A 102 9.81 -25.28 -5.80
CA PHE A 102 9.33 -23.93 -5.58
C PHE A 102 8.51 -23.87 -4.29
N THR A 103 8.79 -22.86 -3.48
CA THR A 103 7.99 -22.49 -2.31
C THR A 103 7.25 -21.19 -2.60
N ASP A 104 5.97 -21.17 -2.25
CA ASP A 104 5.09 -20.03 -2.47
C ASP A 104 4.93 -19.20 -1.19
N THR A 105 4.98 -17.88 -1.36
CA THR A 105 4.52 -16.88 -0.39
C THR A 105 3.28 -16.20 -0.98
N ASP A 106 2.14 -16.35 -0.33
CA ASP A 106 0.88 -15.72 -0.74
C ASP A 106 0.62 -14.48 0.14
N LEU A 107 0.34 -13.34 -0.49
CA LEU A 107 -0.06 -12.09 0.14
C LEU A 107 -1.41 -11.68 -0.44
N ALA A 108 -2.40 -11.49 0.43
CA ALA A 108 -3.71 -10.95 0.09
C ALA A 108 -3.93 -9.61 0.82
N ASP A 109 -4.39 -8.61 0.08
CA ASP A 109 -4.77 -7.30 0.61
C ASP A 109 -6.22 -6.99 0.21
N VAL A 110 -7.03 -6.57 1.19
CA VAL A 110 -8.38 -6.08 0.96
C VAL A 110 -8.42 -4.64 1.47
N MET A 111 -8.80 -3.72 0.59
CA MET A 111 -8.93 -2.30 0.91
C MET A 111 -10.34 -1.83 0.61
N LEU A 112 -11.01 -1.26 1.60
CA LEU A 112 -12.31 -0.63 1.50
C LEU A 112 -12.17 0.85 1.80
N HIS A 113 -12.80 1.70 0.99
CA HIS A 113 -12.80 3.15 1.14
C HIS A 113 -14.20 3.68 0.92
N SER A 114 -14.59 4.62 1.78
CA SER A 114 -15.84 5.34 1.67
C SER A 114 -15.61 6.79 2.06
N GLU A 115 -16.01 7.71 1.19
CA GLU A 115 -15.98 9.13 1.46
C GLU A 115 -17.25 9.84 0.98
N ILE A 116 -17.58 10.92 1.68
CA ILE A 116 -18.65 11.84 1.36
C ILE A 116 -18.13 13.27 1.43
N ASN A 117 -18.41 14.06 0.40
CA ASN A 117 -18.12 15.48 0.34
C ASN A 117 -19.42 16.26 0.50
N LEU A 118 -19.43 17.15 1.49
CA LEU A 118 -20.56 17.96 1.89
C LEU A 118 -20.23 19.43 1.63
N PRO A 119 -20.81 20.06 0.59
CA PRO A 119 -20.75 21.51 0.47
C PRO A 119 -21.62 22.13 1.57
N LEU A 120 -21.03 22.98 2.40
CA LEU A 120 -21.69 23.68 3.48
C LEU A 120 -21.51 25.18 3.29
N ASP A 121 -22.58 25.92 3.48
CA ASP A 121 -22.57 27.38 3.56
C ASP A 121 -23.02 27.75 4.97
N PHE A 122 -22.07 28.09 5.85
CA PHE A 122 -22.35 28.41 7.25
C PHE A 122 -21.85 29.81 7.61
N ILE A 123 -20.57 29.94 7.96
CA ILE A 123 -19.90 31.24 8.16
C ILE A 123 -19.08 31.61 6.94
N VAL A 124 -18.50 30.59 6.30
CA VAL A 124 -17.75 30.66 5.05
C VAL A 124 -18.20 29.51 4.17
N ASN A 125 -18.02 29.65 2.86
CA ASN A 125 -18.15 28.53 1.95
C ASN A 125 -17.10 27.48 2.32
N GLN A 126 -17.54 26.25 2.53
CA GLN A 126 -16.64 25.18 2.89
C GLN A 126 -17.11 23.86 2.28
N ASN A 127 -16.16 22.97 2.00
CA ASN A 127 -16.45 21.61 1.56
C ASN A 127 -15.87 20.62 2.55
N LEU A 128 -16.74 20.00 3.34
CA LEU A 128 -16.38 19.03 4.36
C LEU A 128 -16.34 17.63 3.74
N THR A 129 -15.16 17.04 3.73
CA THR A 129 -14.92 15.64 3.36
C THR A 129 -14.87 14.80 4.62
N LEU A 130 -15.71 13.79 4.70
CA LEU A 130 -15.66 12.76 5.74
C LEU A 130 -15.44 11.42 5.07
N GLY A 131 -14.55 10.61 5.63
CA GLY A 131 -14.33 9.28 5.10
C GLY A 131 -13.80 8.28 6.10
N THR A 132 -13.84 7.04 5.66
CA THR A 132 -13.39 5.88 6.40
C THR A 132 -12.70 4.91 5.47
N GLU A 133 -11.66 4.25 5.99
CA GLU A 133 -10.94 3.21 5.28
C GLU A 133 -10.80 1.99 6.17
N TRP A 134 -10.82 0.81 5.55
CA TRP A 134 -10.45 -0.43 6.19
C TRP A 134 -9.52 -1.22 5.29
N ASN A 135 -8.32 -1.48 5.79
CA ASN A 135 -7.31 -2.27 5.12
C ASN A 135 -7.05 -3.55 5.92
N GLN A 136 -7.05 -4.70 5.25
CA GLN A 136 -6.66 -5.98 5.83
C GLN A 136 -5.61 -6.65 4.96
N GLN A 137 -4.45 -6.90 5.55
CA GLN A 137 -3.36 -7.67 4.94
C GLN A 137 -3.26 -9.04 5.59
N ARG A 138 -3.20 -10.07 4.76
CA ARG A 138 -2.98 -11.47 5.17
C ARG A 138 -1.84 -12.04 4.36
N MET A 139 -0.86 -12.61 5.04
CA MET A 139 0.29 -13.24 4.43
C MET A 139 0.41 -14.68 4.91
N LYS A 140 0.72 -15.57 3.99
CA LYS A 140 1.14 -16.95 4.25
C LYS A 140 2.54 -17.12 3.68
N ASP A 141 3.54 -17.20 4.56
CA ASP A 141 4.94 -17.42 4.19
C ASP A 141 5.41 -18.78 4.70
N SER A 142 5.56 -19.72 3.77
CA SER A 142 6.03 -21.09 4.07
C SER A 142 7.54 -21.25 3.96
N ALA A 143 8.29 -20.19 3.62
CA ALA A 143 9.74 -20.24 3.44
C ALA A 143 10.50 -19.54 4.58
N SER A 144 10.07 -18.33 4.98
CA SER A 144 10.89 -17.49 5.86
C SER A 144 10.89 -17.91 7.34
N ASN A 145 9.89 -18.67 7.80
CA ASN A 145 9.70 -19.01 9.21
C ASN A 145 10.31 -20.37 9.61
N THR A 146 11.05 -21.04 8.71
CA THR A 146 11.58 -22.40 8.94
C THR A 146 13.04 -22.42 9.38
N GLN A 147 13.63 -21.27 9.70
CA GLN A 147 15.04 -21.21 10.10
C GLN A 147 15.27 -21.88 11.47
N ALA A 148 16.11 -22.92 11.49
CA ALA A 148 16.48 -23.61 12.71
C ALA A 148 17.31 -22.72 13.66
N GLN A 149 17.04 -22.82 14.98
CA GLN A 149 17.71 -22.06 16.03
C GLN A 149 19.12 -22.61 16.30
N GLN A 150 20.11 -22.19 15.51
CA GLN A 150 21.49 -22.71 15.61
C GLN A 150 22.26 -22.20 16.85
N GLY A 151 21.74 -21.22 17.57
CA GLY A 151 22.34 -20.61 18.77
C GLY A 151 21.76 -21.09 20.12
N GLY A 152 20.91 -22.13 20.12
CA GLY A 152 20.15 -22.58 21.28
C GLY A 152 18.71 -22.05 21.29
N ALA A 153 17.86 -22.65 22.14
CA ALA A 153 16.44 -22.30 22.21
C ALA A 153 16.23 -20.89 22.78
N ILE A 154 15.52 -20.05 22.05
CA ILE A 154 15.10 -18.72 22.48
C ILE A 154 13.79 -18.87 23.29
N PRO A 155 13.75 -18.45 24.56
CA PRO A 155 12.53 -18.52 25.37
C PRO A 155 11.35 -17.81 24.68
N GLY A 156 10.23 -18.52 24.53
CA GLY A 156 9.02 -17.99 23.88
C GLY A 156 8.94 -18.19 22.35
N MET A 157 9.92 -18.88 21.74
CA MET A 157 9.96 -19.14 20.30
C MET A 157 9.88 -20.65 20.02
N SER A 158 8.83 -21.08 19.32
CA SER A 158 8.64 -22.49 18.93
C SER A 158 9.52 -22.87 17.73
N ASP A 159 9.76 -24.17 17.58
CA ASP A 159 10.34 -24.75 16.35
C ASP A 159 9.28 -24.93 15.25
N ASP A 160 8.00 -25.09 15.61
CA ASP A 160 6.84 -25.04 14.72
C ASP A 160 6.23 -23.63 14.73
N ARG A 161 6.75 -22.74 13.87
CA ARG A 161 6.30 -21.35 13.75
C ARG A 161 5.15 -21.21 12.77
N SER A 162 4.19 -20.34 13.07
CA SER A 162 3.03 -20.13 12.19
C SER A 162 3.49 -19.52 10.86
N PRO A 163 3.08 -20.07 9.70
CA PRO A 163 3.35 -19.45 8.40
C PRO A 163 2.41 -18.26 8.14
N TYR A 164 1.40 -18.02 8.99
CA TYR A 164 0.39 -16.98 8.78
C TYR A 164 0.72 -15.73 9.59
N SER A 165 0.57 -14.57 8.95
CA SER A 165 0.60 -13.24 9.59
C SER A 165 -0.52 -12.39 9.03
N SER A 166 -1.16 -11.58 9.88
CA SER A 166 -2.22 -10.66 9.44
C SER A 166 -2.21 -9.36 10.25
N ALA A 167 -2.56 -8.26 9.60
CA ALA A 167 -2.77 -6.97 10.24
C ALA A 167 -3.97 -6.28 9.62
N GLU A 168 -4.64 -5.47 10.43
CA GLU A 168 -5.78 -4.67 9.99
C GLU A 168 -5.58 -3.23 10.45
N ILE A 169 -5.97 -2.30 9.59
CA ILE A 169 -5.99 -0.88 9.88
C ILE A 169 -7.38 -0.36 9.56
N PHE A 170 -8.03 0.19 10.58
CA PHE A 170 -9.25 0.95 10.40
C PHE A 170 -8.93 2.43 10.54
N SER A 171 -9.41 3.25 9.60
CA SER A 171 -9.16 4.68 9.59
C SER A 171 -10.44 5.48 9.47
N LEU A 172 -10.42 6.64 10.12
CA LEU A 172 -11.43 7.68 9.98
C LEU A 172 -10.72 8.98 9.66
N PHE A 173 -11.25 9.75 8.72
CA PHE A 173 -10.69 11.05 8.41
C PHE A 173 -11.77 12.08 8.17
N ALA A 174 -11.43 13.32 8.52
CA ALA A 174 -12.22 14.50 8.23
C ALA A 174 -11.28 15.56 7.69
N GLU A 175 -11.61 16.13 6.54
CA GLU A 175 -10.94 17.27 5.93
C GLU A 175 -11.97 18.33 5.62
N ASN A 176 -11.68 19.59 5.90
CA ASN A 176 -12.58 20.67 5.57
C ASN A 176 -11.84 21.70 4.74
N ASN A 177 -12.29 21.96 3.51
CA ASN A 177 -11.71 22.99 2.67
C ASN A 177 -12.53 24.28 2.82
N MET A 178 -11.98 25.29 3.47
CA MET A 178 -12.71 26.50 3.87
C MET A 178 -12.20 27.73 3.11
N GLU A 179 -13.10 28.43 2.42
CA GLU A 179 -12.82 29.71 1.75
C GLU A 179 -12.95 30.85 2.77
N ILE A 180 -11.88 31.10 3.52
CA ILE A 180 -11.87 32.11 4.60
C ILE A 180 -12.09 33.52 4.04
N THR A 181 -11.51 33.81 2.88
CA THR A 181 -11.75 35.01 2.07
C THR A 181 -11.70 34.64 0.59
N ASP A 182 -12.06 35.56 -0.30
CA ASP A 182 -11.93 35.38 -1.77
C ASP A 182 -10.51 35.02 -2.23
N SER A 183 -9.50 35.28 -1.39
CA SER A 183 -8.08 35.04 -1.68
C SER A 183 -7.44 33.99 -0.77
N THR A 184 -8.14 33.50 0.25
CA THR A 184 -7.58 32.68 1.32
C THR A 184 -8.35 31.39 1.49
N ILE A 185 -7.67 30.26 1.28
CA ILE A 185 -8.22 28.92 1.47
C ILE A 185 -7.45 28.24 2.59
N LEU A 186 -8.16 27.77 3.61
CA LEU A 186 -7.62 27.03 4.74
C LEU A 186 -8.19 25.61 4.74
N THR A 187 -7.32 24.61 4.86
CA THR A 187 -7.70 23.20 4.79
C THR A 187 -7.18 22.44 6.02
N PRO A 188 -7.89 22.49 7.16
CA PRO A 188 -7.65 21.58 8.27
C PRO A 188 -8.08 20.15 7.92
N ALA A 189 -7.30 19.17 8.35
CA ALA A 189 -7.70 17.78 8.33
C ALA A 189 -7.19 17.01 9.55
N LEU A 190 -7.89 15.95 9.89
CA LEU A 190 -7.51 15.02 10.94
C LEU A 190 -7.82 13.61 10.48
N ARG A 191 -6.81 12.74 10.58
CA ARG A 191 -6.95 11.30 10.36
C ARG A 191 -6.66 10.54 11.64
N PHE A 192 -7.50 9.57 11.95
CA PHE A 192 -7.34 8.57 12.98
C PHE A 192 -7.09 7.23 12.32
N ASP A 193 -6.09 6.49 12.79
CA ASP A 193 -5.80 5.13 12.34
C ASP A 193 -5.72 4.21 13.57
N HIS A 194 -6.47 3.11 13.57
CA HIS A 194 -6.35 2.03 14.52
C HIS A 194 -5.74 0.81 13.84
N HIS A 195 -4.51 0.48 14.21
CA HIS A 195 -3.81 -0.71 13.75
C HIS A 195 -3.92 -1.82 14.81
N THR A 196 -4.33 -3.03 14.43
CA THR A 196 -4.58 -4.14 15.39
C THR A 196 -3.39 -4.46 16.30
N ILE A 197 -2.17 -4.39 15.77
CA ILE A 197 -0.92 -4.63 16.51
C ILE A 197 -0.36 -3.36 17.19
N VAL A 198 -0.20 -2.26 16.44
CA VAL A 198 0.51 -1.05 16.91
C VAL A 198 -0.38 -0.10 17.71
N GLY A 199 -1.70 -0.25 17.62
CA GLY A 199 -2.67 0.57 18.30
C GLY A 199 -3.03 1.85 17.52
N ASN A 200 -3.33 2.91 18.27
CA ASN A 200 -3.94 4.14 17.74
C ASN A 200 -2.90 5.16 17.27
N ASN A 201 -3.21 5.83 16.17
CA ASN A 201 -2.46 6.98 15.65
C ASN A 201 -3.41 8.14 15.31
N TRP A 202 -2.92 9.36 15.54
CA TRP A 202 -3.57 10.60 15.13
C TRP A 202 -2.64 11.43 14.25
N SER A 203 -3.14 11.77 13.07
CA SER A 203 -2.44 12.49 12.02
C SER A 203 -3.18 13.79 11.69
N PRO A 204 -2.90 14.88 12.42
CA PRO A 204 -3.40 16.20 12.07
C PRO A 204 -2.62 16.79 10.88
N SER A 205 -3.32 17.58 10.08
CA SER A 205 -2.73 18.42 9.04
C SER A 205 -3.45 19.75 8.89
N LEU A 206 -2.72 20.77 8.46
CA LEU A 206 -3.24 22.08 8.13
C LEU A 206 -2.52 22.60 6.89
N ASN A 207 -3.28 22.90 5.85
CA ASN A 207 -2.77 23.55 4.63
C ASN A 207 -3.44 24.92 4.46
N LEU A 208 -2.69 25.88 3.91
CA LEU A 208 -3.14 27.24 3.60
C LEU A 208 -2.71 27.60 2.19
N SER A 209 -3.61 28.21 1.42
CA SER A 209 -3.33 28.83 0.12
C SER A 209 -3.82 30.27 0.15
N GLN A 210 -2.93 31.23 -0.16
CA GLN A 210 -3.21 32.66 -0.16
C GLN A 210 -2.83 33.26 -1.51
N ALA A 211 -3.78 33.83 -2.25
CA ALA A 211 -3.49 34.63 -3.43
C ALA A 211 -2.89 35.99 -3.00
N LEU A 212 -1.84 36.42 -3.70
CA LEU A 212 -1.10 37.66 -3.46
C LEU A 212 -1.16 38.53 -4.72
N GLY A 213 -2.35 39.06 -5.01
CA GLY A 213 -2.66 39.68 -6.30
C GLY A 213 -3.00 38.63 -7.38
N ASP A 214 -2.97 39.04 -8.64
CA ASP A 214 -3.45 38.21 -9.75
C ASP A 214 -2.43 37.16 -10.23
N ASP A 215 -1.15 37.37 -9.94
CA ASP A 215 -0.05 36.57 -10.52
C ASP A 215 0.62 35.60 -9.54
N PHE A 216 0.36 35.73 -8.24
CA PHE A 216 1.09 35.00 -7.20
C PHE A 216 0.16 34.28 -6.22
N THR A 217 0.58 33.09 -5.78
CA THR A 217 -0.10 32.34 -4.72
C THR A 217 0.93 31.74 -3.76
N LEU A 218 0.80 32.05 -2.47
CA LEU A 218 1.57 31.45 -1.40
C LEU A 218 0.85 30.19 -0.90
N LYS A 219 1.56 29.06 -0.83
CA LYS A 219 1.05 27.81 -0.25
C LYS A 219 1.93 27.37 0.91
N MET A 220 1.33 27.11 2.06
CA MET A 220 1.99 26.65 3.28
C MET A 220 1.25 25.42 3.83
N GLY A 221 1.98 24.47 4.42
CA GLY A 221 1.37 23.25 4.94
C GLY A 221 2.21 22.59 6.03
N ILE A 222 1.54 22.04 7.03
CA ILE A 222 2.13 21.22 8.09
C ILE A 222 1.26 19.98 8.30
N ALA A 223 1.89 18.80 8.37
CA ALA A 223 1.19 17.54 8.55
C ALA A 223 2.05 16.53 9.30
N ARG A 224 1.40 15.65 10.08
CA ARG A 224 2.04 14.47 10.67
C ARG A 224 1.70 13.22 9.87
N ALA A 225 2.67 12.69 9.12
CA ALA A 225 2.50 11.45 8.37
C ALA A 225 2.55 10.21 9.29
N TYR A 226 1.82 9.16 8.90
CA TYR A 226 1.84 7.85 9.54
C TYR A 226 2.26 6.76 8.55
N LYS A 227 3.05 5.80 9.03
CA LYS A 227 3.42 4.59 8.28
C LYS A 227 3.40 3.42 9.25
N ALA A 228 2.47 2.50 9.03
CA ALA A 228 2.45 1.24 9.77
C ALA A 228 3.69 0.40 9.43
N PRO A 229 4.25 -0.36 10.40
CA PRO A 229 5.27 -1.36 10.12
C PRO A 229 4.72 -2.47 9.20
N SER A 230 5.60 -3.09 8.42
CA SER A 230 5.21 -4.23 7.57
C SER A 230 4.92 -5.50 8.39
N LEU A 231 4.16 -6.45 7.83
CA LEU A 231 3.86 -7.73 8.48
C LEU A 231 5.10 -8.49 8.96
N TYR A 232 6.19 -8.41 8.19
CA TYR A 232 7.49 -8.99 8.56
C TYR A 232 8.10 -8.35 9.80
N GLN A 233 7.88 -7.05 10.02
CA GLN A 233 8.40 -6.32 11.18
C GLN A 233 7.55 -6.52 12.44
N THR A 234 6.27 -6.85 12.28
CA THR A 234 5.35 -7.12 13.39
C THR A 234 5.26 -8.59 13.76
N GLN A 235 5.89 -9.49 12.99
CA GLN A 235 5.89 -10.93 13.28
C GLN A 235 6.92 -11.24 14.39
N PRO A 236 6.50 -11.59 15.62
CA PRO A 236 7.42 -11.81 16.74
C PRO A 236 8.36 -13.00 16.53
N GLU A 237 7.96 -13.93 15.67
CA GLU A 237 8.65 -15.19 15.41
C GLU A 237 9.65 -15.14 14.24
N LEU A 238 9.77 -13.99 13.55
CA LEU A 238 10.70 -13.84 12.44
C LEU A 238 12.13 -13.61 12.98
N PRO A 239 13.09 -14.53 12.74
CA PRO A 239 14.49 -14.25 13.05
C PRO A 239 15.02 -13.14 12.12
N ALA A 240 16.04 -12.41 12.55
CA ALA A 240 16.67 -11.36 11.74
C ALA A 240 17.39 -11.97 10.52
N VAL A 241 16.64 -12.23 9.45
CA VAL A 241 17.18 -12.59 8.14
C VAL A 241 17.44 -11.29 7.39
N GLN A 242 18.66 -11.09 6.91
CA GLN A 242 19.03 -9.95 6.06
C GLN A 242 18.30 -10.10 4.72
N GLN A 243 17.09 -9.55 4.64
CA GLN A 243 16.33 -9.51 3.39
C GLN A 243 17.20 -8.82 2.32
N ARG A 244 17.44 -9.50 1.19
CA ARG A 244 17.93 -8.80 0.00
C ARG A 244 16.98 -7.63 -0.24
N PRO A 245 17.47 -6.42 -0.55
CA PRO A 245 16.64 -5.44 -1.22
C PRO A 245 16.25 -6.06 -2.56
N GLY A 246 15.13 -6.79 -2.59
CA GLY A 246 14.45 -7.06 -3.84
C GLY A 246 14.28 -5.71 -4.50
N LEU A 247 14.64 -5.61 -5.78
CA LEU A 247 14.46 -4.40 -6.58
C LEU A 247 12.99 -3.96 -6.51
N LEU A 248 12.64 -3.19 -5.49
CA LEU A 248 11.67 -2.14 -5.54
C LEU A 248 12.27 -1.15 -6.52
N CYS A 249 12.03 -1.41 -7.80
CA CYS A 249 12.21 -0.43 -8.84
C CYS A 249 11.46 0.81 -8.34
N LYS A 250 12.20 1.82 -7.90
CA LYS A 250 11.67 3.17 -7.72
C LYS A 250 11.08 3.55 -9.07
N LEU A 251 9.76 3.44 -9.20
CA LEU A 251 9.00 4.05 -10.29
C LEU A 251 9.19 5.56 -10.15
N ARG A 252 10.28 6.05 -10.74
CA ARG A 252 10.54 7.46 -10.92
C ARG A 252 9.74 7.86 -12.15
N TRP A 253 8.56 8.44 -11.93
CA TRP A 253 7.79 9.09 -12.99
C TRP A 253 8.66 10.21 -13.60
N ARG A 254 9.32 9.93 -14.73
CA ARG A 254 9.81 10.99 -15.62
C ARG A 254 8.61 11.42 -16.45
N ARG A 255 8.10 12.62 -16.17
CA ARG A 255 7.20 13.36 -17.06
C ARG A 255 7.96 13.59 -18.36
N LEU A 256 7.56 12.93 -19.44
CA LEU A 256 7.93 13.31 -20.80
C LEU A 256 7.24 14.65 -21.07
N LEU A 257 8.02 15.73 -21.03
CA LEU A 257 7.63 16.99 -21.66
C LEU A 257 7.84 16.79 -23.16
N HIS A 258 6.76 16.85 -23.93
CA HIS A 258 6.83 17.16 -25.35
C HIS A 258 7.13 18.66 -25.45
N ASP A 259 8.31 18.99 -25.97
CA ASP A 259 8.61 20.29 -26.55
C ASP A 259 8.51 20.15 -28.08
N GLY A 260 7.83 21.10 -28.73
CA GLY A 260 8.00 21.47 -30.14
C GLY A 260 7.34 20.59 -31.19
#